data_AF-A0A7Y8NSC9-F1
#
_entry.id   AF-A0A7Y8NSC9-F1
#
_cell.length_a   1.000
_cell.length_b   1.000
_cell.length_c   1.000
_cell.angle_alpha   90.00
_cell.angle_beta   90.00
_cell.angle_gamma   90.00
#
_symmetry.space_group_name_H-M   'P 1'
#
loop_
_entity.id
_entity.type
_entity.pdbx_description
1 polymer ?
#
loop_
_entity_poly.entity_id
_entity_poly.type
_entity_poly.pdbx_seq_one_letter_code
_entity_poly.pdbx_strand_id
1 'polypeptide(L)' 'MITLKFKTSFKCNGCVNSVRTQLDADSTIKEWSVDLESPDRTLTITSNEDITDEVLSIVKKAGHTASVI' A
#
# COMPACT_ATOMS: atom_id res chain seq x y z
N MET A 1 0.76 16.30 6.82
CA MET A 1 0.51 14.85 6.68
C MET A 1 -0.65 14.66 5.75
N ILE A 2 -0.49 13.79 4.77
CA ILE A 2 -1.53 13.42 3.81
C ILE A 2 -1.80 11.92 3.92
N THR A 3 -2.99 11.51 3.52
CA THR A 3 -3.40 10.12 3.48
C THR A 3 -3.68 9.74 2.03
N LEU A 4 -2.94 8.75 1.54
CA LEU A 4 -3.09 8.17 0.22
C LEU A 4 -3.84 6.84 0.34
N LYS A 5 -4.77 6.58 -0.57
CA LYS A 5 -5.55 5.35 -0.59
C LYS A 5 -5.45 4.68 -1.95
N PHE A 6 -5.35 3.36 -1.91
CA PHE A 6 -5.19 2.54 -3.09
C PHE A 6 -6.14 1.36 -3.02
N LYS A 7 -6.91 1.15 -4.08
CA LYS A 7 -7.55 -0.14 -4.34
C LYS A 7 -6.48 -1.15 -4.72
N THR A 8 -6.47 -2.34 -4.13
CA THR A 8 -5.42 -3.35 -4.39
C THR A 8 -5.97 -4.71 -4.82
N SER A 9 -5.10 -5.58 -5.32
CA SER A 9 -5.42 -6.99 -5.60
C SER A 9 -5.04 -7.97 -4.47
N PHE A 10 -4.74 -7.49 -3.26
CA PHE A 10 -4.32 -8.34 -2.14
C PHE A 10 -5.42 -9.30 -1.69
N LYS A 11 -5.21 -10.62 -1.81
CA LYS A 11 -6.25 -11.62 -1.51
C LYS A 11 -6.19 -12.21 -0.10
N CYS A 12 -5.03 -12.16 0.54
CA CYS A 12 -4.80 -12.77 1.84
C CYS A 12 -3.66 -12.06 2.58
N ASN A 13 -3.47 -12.40 3.85
CA ASN A 13 -2.37 -11.88 4.67
C ASN A 13 -0.99 -12.19 4.08
N GLY A 14 -0.85 -13.27 3.31
CA GLY A 14 0.37 -13.57 2.57
C GLY A 14 0.72 -12.51 1.52
N CYS A 15 -0.27 -11.96 0.81
CA CYS A 15 -0.08 -10.84 -0.12
C CYS A 15 0.27 -9.54 0.60
N VAL A 16 -0.25 -9.32 1.80
CA VAL A 16 0.11 -8.15 2.62
C VAL A 16 1.56 -8.28 3.10
N ASN A 17 1.97 -9.48 3.50
CA ASN A 17 3.34 -9.75 3.94
C ASN A 17 4.39 -9.57 2.82
N SER A 18 4.02 -9.72 1.53
CA SER A 18 4.95 -9.55 0.42
C SER A 18 5.35 -8.07 0.19
N VAL A 19 4.46 -7.12 0.53
CA VAL A 19 4.74 -5.67 0.44
C VAL A 19 5.26 -5.09 1.75
N ARG A 20 4.94 -5.73 2.89
CA ARG A 20 5.27 -5.26 4.24
C ARG A 20 6.73 -4.83 4.41
N THR A 21 7.69 -5.66 4.01
CA THR A 21 9.11 -5.35 4.19
C THR A 21 9.53 -4.05 3.49
N GLN A 22 8.96 -3.76 2.32
CA GLN A 22 9.28 -2.53 1.58
C GLN A 22 8.58 -1.31 2.17
N LEU A 23 7.31 -1.45 2.57
CA LEU A 23 6.57 -0.37 3.22
C LEU A 23 7.14 -0.02 4.60
N ASP A 24 7.54 -1.01 5.40
CA ASP A 24 8.16 -0.82 6.72
C ASP A 24 9.59 -0.21 6.61
N ALA A 25 10.27 -0.42 5.48
CA ALA A 25 11.61 0.13 5.23
C ALA A 25 11.59 1.56 4.66
N ASP A 26 10.44 2.04 4.19
CA ASP A 26 10.31 3.36 3.60
C ASP A 26 10.18 4.44 4.69
N SER A 27 11.20 5.29 4.82
CA SER A 27 11.24 6.35 5.83
C SER A 27 10.22 7.49 5.61
N THR A 28 9.67 7.59 4.40
CA THR A 28 8.64 8.59 4.05
C THR A 28 7.27 8.19 4.58
N ILE A 29 7.03 6.88 4.72
CA ILE A 29 5.80 6.30 5.28
C ILE A 29 5.83 6.44 6.79
N LYS A 30 4.78 7.06 7.34
CA LYS A 30 4.56 7.17 8.79
C LYS A 30 3.72 6.02 9.32
N GLU A 31 2.71 5.63 8.56
CA GLU A 31 1.80 4.56 8.92
C GLU A 31 1.21 3.96 7.66
N TRP A 32 0.93 2.67 7.70
CA TRP A 32 0.17 2.01 6.65
C TRP A 32 -0.74 0.92 7.22
N SER A 33 -1.84 0.66 6.51
CA SER A 33 -2.77 -0.43 6.84
C SER A 33 -3.43 -0.98 5.58
N VAL A 34 -3.85 -2.24 5.64
CA VAL A 34 -4.61 -2.88 4.58
C VAL A 34 -5.92 -3.39 5.16
N ASP A 35 -7.02 -2.97 4.55
CA ASP A 35 -8.34 -3.53 4.78
C ASP A 35 -8.57 -4.63 3.73
N LEU A 36 -8.55 -5.90 4.14
CA LEU A 36 -8.84 -7.04 3.27
C LEU A 36 -10.32 -7.45 3.24
N GLU A 37 -11.15 -6.85 4.10
CA GLU A 37 -12.59 -7.13 4.21
C GLU A 37 -13.39 -6.31 3.22
N SER A 38 -12.92 -5.10 2.88
CA SER A 38 -13.50 -4.28 1.84
C SER A 38 -13.44 -4.95 0.45
N PRO A 39 -14.44 -4.73 -0.42
CA PRO A 39 -14.41 -5.21 -1.81
C PRO A 39 -13.19 -4.71 -2.60
N ASP A 40 -12.73 -3.50 -2.26
CA ASP A 40 -11.61 -2.83 -2.92
C ASP A 40 -10.24 -3.17 -2.33
N ARG A 41 -10.20 -3.90 -1.21
CA ARG A 41 -8.98 -4.33 -0.53
C ARG A 41 -8.01 -3.16 -0.33
N THR A 42 -8.47 -2.14 0.40
CA THR A 42 -7.82 -0.83 0.40
C THR A 42 -6.51 -0.82 1.18
N LEU A 43 -5.42 -0.39 0.53
CA LEU A 43 -4.18 0.01 1.19
C LEU A 43 -4.27 1.51 1.51
N THR A 44 -4.05 1.86 2.77
CA THR A 44 -3.99 3.25 3.24
C THR A 44 -2.57 3.55 3.69
N ILE A 45 -2.00 4.66 3.20
CA ILE A 45 -0.67 5.16 3.55
C ILE A 45 -0.79 6.57 4.12
N THR A 46 -0.11 6.84 5.23
CA THR A 46 0.06 8.19 5.77
C THR A 46 1.52 8.61 5.61
N SER A 47 1.74 9.77 4.99
CA SER A 47 3.07 10.30 4.68
C SER A 47 3.11 11.83 4.82
N ASN A 48 4.32 12.41 4.74
CA ASN A 48 4.51 13.86 4.74
C ASN A 48 4.41 14.49 3.35
N GLU A 49 4.59 13.69 2.31
CA GLU A 49 4.61 14.09 0.90
C GLU A 49 3.87 13.08 0.02
N ASP A 50 3.59 13.45 -1.22
CA ASP A 50 2.94 12.58 -2.18
C ASP A 50 3.93 11.54 -2.73
N ILE A 51 3.76 10.30 -2.28
CA ILE A 51 4.57 9.13 -2.62
C ILE A 51 3.77 8.11 -3.45
N THR A 52 2.74 8.58 -4.15
CA THR A 52 1.82 7.72 -4.93
C THR A 52 2.57 6.79 -5.88
N ASP A 53 3.51 7.31 -6.67
CA ASP A 53 4.26 6.51 -7.65
C ASP A 53 5.17 5.46 -6.99
N GLU A 54 5.75 5.77 -5.84
CA GLU A 54 6.60 4.84 -5.07
C GLU A 54 5.78 3.69 -4.51
N VAL A 55 4.60 3.98 -3.93
CA VAL A 55 3.68 2.96 -3.41
C VAL A 55 3.21 2.04 -4.55
N LEU A 56 2.82 2.60 -5.70
CA LEU A 56 2.43 1.81 -6.86
C LEU A 56 3.57 0.91 -7.35
N SER A 57 4.80 1.41 -7.33
CA SER A 57 6.01 0.66 -7.71
C SER A 57 6.29 -0.49 -6.74
N ILE A 58 6.20 -0.27 -5.43
CA ILE A 58 6.37 -1.29 -4.39
C ILE A 58 5.35 -2.42 -4.58
N VAL A 59 4.06 -2.07 -4.72
CA VAL A 59 2.99 -3.05 -4.91
C VAL A 59 3.21 -3.86 -6.20
N LYS A 60 3.61 -3.19 -7.29
CA LYS A 60 3.91 -3.85 -8.57
C LYS A 60 5.10 -4.80 -8.48
N LYS A 61 6.19 -4.40 -7.81
CA LYS A 61 7.38 -5.26 -7.60
C LYS A 61 7.06 -6.50 -6.78
N ALA A 62 6.11 -6.43 -5.88
CA ALA A 62 5.60 -7.57 -5.12
C ALA A 62 4.65 -8.49 -5.93
N GLY A 63 4.39 -8.18 -7.21
CA GLY A 63 3.53 -8.97 -8.08
C GLY A 63 2.03 -8.66 -7.95
N HIS A 64 1.69 -7.52 -7.37
CA HIS A 64 0.31 -7.08 -7.15
C HIS A 64 -0.02 -5.82 -7.97
N THR A 65 -1.29 -5.44 -7.97
CA THR A 65 -1.79 -4.23 -8.66
C THR A 65 -2.42 -3.30 -7.65
N ALA A 66 -2.20 -2.01 -7.81
CA ALA A 66 -2.82 -0.95 -7.05
C ALA A 66 -3.25 0.21 -7.96
N SER A 67 -4.31 0.91 -7.59
CA SER A 67 -4.78 2.14 -8.25
C SER A 67 -5.31 3.13 -7.22
N VAL A 68 -5.04 4.42 -7.43
CA VAL A 68 -5.50 5.51 -6.56
C VAL A 68 -7.03 5.58 -6.53
N ILE A 69 -7.61 5.89 -5.37
CA ILE A 69 -9.06 6.09 -5.15
C ILE A 69 -9.35 7.36 -4.36
#